data_AF-A0A7G5LJH7-F1
#
_entry.id   AF-A0A7G5LJH7-F1
#
_cell.length_a   1.000
_cell.length_b   1.000
_cell.length_c   1.000
_cell.angle_alpha   90.00
_cell.angle_beta   90.00
_cell.angle_gamma   90.00
#
_symmetry.space_group_name_H-M   'P 1'
#
loop_
_entity.id
_entity.type
_entity.pdbx_description
1 polymer ?
#
loop_
_entity_poly.entity_id
_entity_poly.type
_entity_poly.pdbx_seq_one_letter_code
_entity_poly.pdbx_strand_id
1 'polypeptide(L)' 'MTISALSTATRGMARATSQLQHSANQIARSGIPDAEVDIGNELISAMTAEIDFKANVKVANAAQNMTKSLIDILA' A
#
# COMPACT_ATOMS: atom_id res chain seq x y z
N MET A 1 -14.74 5.76 15.14
CA MET A 1 -13.27 5.76 14.96
C MET A 1 -12.75 4.58 14.14
N THR A 2 -13.21 3.34 14.36
CA THR A 2 -12.78 2.14 13.61
C THR A 2 -13.08 2.22 12.11
N ILE A 3 -14.26 2.72 11.72
CA ILE A 3 -14.63 2.95 10.30
C ILE A 3 -13.68 3.96 9.63
N SER A 4 -13.30 5.02 10.36
CA SER A 4 -12.36 6.03 9.87
C SER A 4 -10.97 5.43 9.64
N ALA A 5 -10.47 4.62 10.59
CA ALA A 5 -9.20 3.92 10.48
C ALA A 5 -9.16 2.92 9.31
N LEU A 6 -10.24 2.15 9.12
CA LEU A 6 -10.37 1.25 7.97
C LEU A 6 -10.38 2.03 6.65
N SER A 7 -11.10 3.16 6.56
CA SER A 7 -11.11 4.01 5.35
C SER A 7 -9.74 4.62 5.03
N THR A 8 -8.95 4.92 6.07
CA THR A 8 -7.60 5.48 5.91
C THR A 8 -6.66 4.39 5.44
N ALA A 9 -6.72 3.21 6.05
CA ALA A 9 -5.93 2.06 5.63
C ALA A 9 -6.24 1.65 4.19
N THR A 10 -7.51 1.62 3.77
CA THR A 10 -7.86 1.27 2.38
C THR A 10 -7.39 2.31 1.38
N ARG A 11 -7.50 3.60 1.70
CA ARG A 11 -6.92 4.67 0.87
C ARG A 11 -5.39 4.58 0.79
N GLY A 12 -4.73 4.27 1.91
CA GLY A 12 -3.28 4.04 1.97
C GLY A 12 -2.84 2.87 1.10
N MET A 13 -3.57 1.74 1.16
CA MET A 13 -3.35 0.58 0.29
C MET A 13 -3.50 0.93 -1.19
N ALA A 14 -4.57 1.62 -1.58
CA ALA A 14 -4.79 2.02 -2.97
C ALA A 14 -3.67 2.94 -3.50
N ARG A 15 -3.21 3.88 -2.67
CA ARG A 15 -2.07 4.74 -3.00
C ARG A 15 -0.78 3.92 -3.19
N ALA A 16 -0.48 3.02 -2.26
CA ALA A 16 0.70 2.16 -2.35
C ALA A 16 0.68 1.29 -3.62
N THR A 17 -0.48 0.73 -3.98
CA THR A 17 -0.65 0.00 -5.24
C THR A 17 -0.40 0.88 -6.47
N SER A 18 -0.91 2.11 -6.49
CA SER A 18 -0.65 3.05 -7.58
C SER A 18 0.84 3.40 -7.71
N GLN A 19 1.55 3.56 -6.59
CA GLN A 19 2.98 3.82 -6.59
C GLN A 19 3.77 2.62 -7.12
N LEU A 20 3.41 1.41 -6.70
CA LEU A 20 4.03 0.17 -7.19
C LEU A 20 3.83 0.03 -8.71
N GLN A 21 2.63 0.31 -9.22
CA GLN A 21 2.35 0.30 -10.66
C GLN A 21 3.18 1.34 -11.42
N HIS A 22 3.34 2.54 -10.85
CA HIS A 22 4.18 3.57 -11.43
C HIS A 22 5.63 3.09 -11.58
N SER A 23 6.23 2.58 -10.50
CA SER A 23 7.62 2.10 -10.52
C SER A 23 7.80 0.90 -11.45
N ALA A 24 6.82 -0.02 -11.51
CA ALA A 24 6.84 -1.13 -12.47
C ALA A 24 6.84 -0.63 -13.93
N ASN A 25 6.03 0.38 -14.24
CA ASN A 25 6.00 0.99 -15.58
C ASN A 25 7.33 1.67 -15.92
N GLN A 26 7.94 2.37 -14.97
CA GLN A 26 9.24 3.01 -15.17
C GLN A 26 10.35 1.96 -15.40
N ILE A 27 10.37 0.89 -14.61
CA ILE A 27 11.30 -0.24 -14.81
C ILE A 27 11.08 -0.87 -16.20
N ALA A 28 9.83 -1.08 -16.63
CA ALA A 28 9.55 -1.63 -17.96
C ALA A 28 10.05 -0.73 -19.10
N ARG A 29 10.07 0.59 -18.90
CA ARG A 29 10.59 1.57 -19.88
C ARG A 29 12.11 1.61 -19.95
N SER A 30 12.83 1.08 -18.96
CA SER A 30 14.30 1.05 -18.96
C SER A 30 14.91 0.27 -20.15
N GLY A 31 14.13 -0.59 -20.81
CA GLY A 31 14.54 -1.29 -22.03
C GLY A 31 14.51 -0.46 -23.32
N ILE A 32 14.06 0.80 -23.27
CA ILE A 32 13.99 1.68 -24.43
C ILE A 32 15.31 2.47 -24.55
N PRO A 33 16.03 2.40 -25.69
CA PRO A 33 17.19 3.26 -25.92
C PRO A 33 16.72 4.73 -25.87
N ASP A 34 17.33 5.57 -25.05
CA ASP A 34 16.93 6.96 -24.63
C ASP A 34 16.04 7.11 -23.38
N ALA A 35 15.59 6.03 -22.73
CA ALA A 35 14.92 6.17 -21.44
C ALA A 35 15.95 6.33 -20.30
N GLU A 36 16.15 7.55 -19.80
CA GLU A 36 16.91 7.80 -18.57
C GLU A 36 16.07 7.37 -17.36
N VAL A 37 16.13 6.08 -17.02
CA VAL A 37 15.44 5.50 -15.87
C VAL A 37 16.48 5.01 -14.85
N ASP A 38 16.41 5.57 -13.65
CA ASP A 38 17.18 5.06 -12.51
C ASP A 38 16.49 3.84 -11.90
N ILE A 39 16.85 2.66 -12.40
CA ILE A 39 16.30 1.38 -11.94
C ILE A 39 16.53 1.19 -10.42
N GLY A 40 17.66 1.66 -9.88
CA GLY A 40 17.97 1.52 -8.46
C GLY A 40 16.97 2.27 -7.59
N ASN A 41 16.69 3.52 -7.95
CA ASN A 41 15.69 4.33 -7.26
C ASN A 41 14.26 3.82 -7.46
N GLU A 42 13.92 3.29 -8.63
CA GLU A 42 12.60 2.69 -8.87
C GLU A 42 12.38 1.39 -8.08
N LEU A 43 13.41 0.56 -7.92
CA LEU A 43 13.35 -0.65 -7.08
C LEU A 43 13.16 -0.30 -5.60
N ILE A 44 13.87 0.72 -5.10
CA ILE A 44 13.67 1.23 -3.74
C ILE A 44 12.23 1.74 -3.57
N SER A 45 11.73 2.50 -4.54
CA SER A 45 10.36 3.02 -4.52
C SER A 45 9.32 1.91 -4.52
N ALA A 46 9.53 0.84 -5.28
CA ALA A 46 8.68 -0.34 -5.28
C ALA A 46 8.71 -1.07 -3.92
N MET A 47 9.90 -1.25 -3.32
CA MET A 47 10.03 -1.84 -1.98
C MET A 47 9.34 -1.01 -0.90
N THR A 48 9.49 0.32 -0.94
CA THR A 48 8.79 1.22 -0.01
C THR A 48 7.27 1.10 -0.18
N ALA A 49 6.77 1.09 -1.41
CA ALA A 49 5.35 0.90 -1.68
C ALA A 49 4.82 -0.45 -1.14
N GLU A 50 5.61 -1.53 -1.24
CA GLU A 50 5.24 -2.82 -0.66
C GLU A 50 5.15 -2.78 0.87
N ILE A 51 6.14 -2.15 1.53
CA ILE A 51 6.16 -1.99 2.99
C ILE A 51 4.95 -1.17 3.44
N ASP A 52 4.64 -0.07 2.76
CA ASP A 52 3.51 0.80 3.06
C ASP A 52 2.17 0.07 2.88
N PHE A 53 2.04 -0.74 1.83
CA PHE A 53 0.86 -1.56 1.62
C PHE A 53 0.66 -2.53 2.80
N LYS A 54 1.72 -3.27 3.17
CA LYS A 54 1.69 -4.23 4.28
C LYS A 54 1.39 -3.55 5.62
N ALA A 55 1.90 -2.34 5.85
CA ALA A 55 1.60 -1.56 7.04
C ALA A 55 0.11 -1.19 7.10
N ASN A 56 -0.46 -0.70 6.00
CA ASN A 56 -1.88 -0.38 5.93
C ASN A 56 -2.79 -1.61 6.10
N VAL A 57 -2.41 -2.78 5.56
CA VAL A 57 -3.11 -4.05 5.80
C VAL A 57 -3.17 -4.37 7.30
N LYS A 58 -2.07 -4.22 8.04
CA LYS A 58 -2.04 -4.45 9.49
C LYS A 58 -2.99 -3.51 10.23
N VAL A 59 -3.05 -2.23 9.85
CA VAL A 59 -3.99 -1.25 10.43
C VAL A 59 -5.44 -1.64 10.14
N ALA A 60 -5.75 -2.05 8.91
CA ALA A 60 -7.08 -2.52 8.53
C ALA A 60 -7.51 -3.74 9.35
N ASN A 61 -6.61 -4.71 9.55
CA ASN A 61 -6.88 -5.90 10.36
C ASN A 61 -7.09 -5.55 11.83
N ALA A 62 -6.30 -4.64 12.39
CA ALA A 62 -6.50 -4.16 13.77
C ALA A 62 -7.87 -3.48 13.93
N ALA A 63 -8.27 -2.62 12.98
CA ALA A 63 -9.58 -1.96 13.01
C ALA A 63 -10.75 -2.96 12.89
N GLN A 64 -10.60 -4.01 12.08
CA GLN A 64 -11.58 -5.10 11.98
C GLN A 64 -11.68 -5.89 13.29
N ASN A 65 -10.55 -6.26 13.89
CA ASN A 65 -10.52 -6.98 15.17
C ASN A 65 -11.19 -6.18 16.28
N MET A 66 -10.92 -4.87 16.38
CA MET A 66 -11.61 -3.99 17.33
C MET A 66 -13.13 -3.99 17.10
N THR A 67 -13.57 -3.94 15.85
CA THR A 67 -15.01 -3.97 15.50
C THR A 67 -15.63 -5.30 15.90
N LYS A 68 -14.94 -6.42 15.65
CA LYS A 68 -15.39 -7.75 16.08
C LYS A 68 -15.50 -7.84 17.60
N SER A 69 -14.49 -7.39 18.35
CA SER A 69 -14.55 -7.42 19.82
C SER A 69 -15.70 -6.59 20.38
N LEU A 70 -16.05 -5.46 19.75
CA LEU A 70 -17.22 -4.68 20.16
C LEU A 70 -18.52 -5.44 19.90
N ILE A 71 -18.65 -6.13 18.77
CA ILE A 71 -19.82 -6.96 18.46
C ILE A 71 -19.93 -8.13 19.44
N ASP A 72 -18.81 -8.80 19.73
CA ASP A 72 -18.76 -9.94 20.64
C ASP A 72 -19.11 -9.55 22.10
N ILE A 73 -18.97 -8.28 22.50
CA ILE A 73 -19.43 -7.77 23.81
C ILE A 73 -20.95 -7.57 23.84
N LEU A 74 -21.57 -7.28 22.70
CA LEU A 74 -23.01 -7.03 22.59
C LEU A 74 -23.85 -8.31 22.45
N ALA A 75 -23.23 -9.41 22.01
CA ALA A 75 -23.85 -10.72 21.83
C ALA A 75 -23.82 -11.54 23.13
#